data_AF-A0A2P6PB13-F1
#
_entry.id   AF-A0A2P6PB13-F1
#
_cell.length_a   1.000
_cell.length_b   1.000
_cell.length_c   1.000
_cell.angle_alpha   90.00
_cell.angle_beta   90.00
_cell.angle_gamma   90.00
#
_symmetry.space_group_name_H-M   'P 1'
#
loop_
_entity.id
_entity.type
_entity.pdbx_description
1 polymer ?
#
loop_
_entity_poly.entity_id
_entity_poly.type
_entity_poly.pdbx_seq_one_letter_code
_entity_poly.pdbx_strand_id
1 'polypeptide(L)'
;MYLPVIYPQKLCFEWDVSLMWIYVGLQSAIDMFYAMDIFIFSWRIRGERNAKMTVNAQMLQWLPIIHRIYLFLPISQAVVLLGYFETNQVLYKVLRVSFYPIQYTLRVYCTFGLNKQRPNVESGIGRWLPNILDCLPFIIASHLFGALWYGFAVDREIHCWREASFLMPCHISDFHCHHSDVTTGVLRTCNMTHIKASCDPKDKKNFEFGIFRYALQSNFTRSAFFPRKFLQSFWWGLRNLSSFGSNLETSSNMLEICFSILTSISGLVLFLIYLNARVEVGVD
;
A
#
# COMPACT_ATOMS: atom_id res chain seq x y z
N MET A 1 -1.63 -4.92 2.38
CA MET A 1 -0.97 -5.25 1.10
C MET A 1 -0.07 -6.49 1.16
N TYR A 2 0.58 -6.82 2.30
CA TYR A 2 1.44 -8.01 2.45
C TYR A 2 0.71 -9.35 2.71
N LEU A 3 -0.62 -9.33 2.66
CA LEU A 3 -1.49 -10.42 3.08
C LEU A 3 -1.52 -11.60 2.12
N PRO A 4 -1.62 -11.42 0.78
CA PRO A 4 -1.66 -12.58 -0.11
C PRO A 4 -0.28 -13.23 -0.20
N VAL A 5 -0.27 -14.57 -0.18
CA VAL A 5 0.90 -15.45 -0.32
C VAL A 5 0.65 -16.37 -1.50
N ILE A 6 1.63 -16.49 -2.38
CA ILE A 6 1.52 -17.33 -3.58
C ILE A 6 2.26 -18.66 -3.41
N TYR A 7 1.69 -19.73 -3.94
CA TYR A 7 2.28 -21.06 -4.02
C TYR A 7 2.33 -21.53 -5.48
N PRO A 8 3.35 -21.12 -6.26
CA PRO A 8 3.37 -21.42 -7.69
C PRO A 8 3.47 -22.90 -8.01
N GLN A 9 4.04 -23.70 -7.09
CA GLN A 9 4.05 -25.16 -7.22
C GLN A 9 2.64 -25.77 -7.20
N LYS A 10 1.71 -25.13 -6.50
CA LYS A 10 0.31 -25.52 -6.46
C LYS A 10 -0.57 -24.67 -7.39
N LEU A 11 0.01 -23.74 -8.16
CA LEU A 11 -0.72 -22.73 -8.95
C LEU A 11 -1.90 -22.15 -8.15
N CYS A 12 -1.63 -21.69 -6.94
CA CYS A 12 -2.66 -21.06 -6.11
C CYS A 12 -2.08 -19.98 -5.21
N PHE A 13 -2.96 -19.15 -4.66
CA PHE A 13 -2.62 -18.17 -3.64
C PHE A 13 -3.61 -18.23 -2.47
N GLU A 14 -3.19 -17.74 -1.30
CA GLU A 14 -4.06 -17.63 -0.14
C GLU A 14 -3.77 -16.36 0.64
N TRP A 15 -4.71 -15.96 1.49
CA TRP A 15 -4.53 -14.82 2.38
C TRP A 15 -4.02 -15.30 3.74
N ASP A 16 -3.01 -14.60 4.27
CA ASP A 16 -2.55 -14.79 5.64
C ASP A 16 -3.61 -14.26 6.62
N VAL A 17 -4.53 -15.14 7.04
CA VAL A 17 -5.67 -14.83 7.91
C VAL A 17 -5.21 -14.34 9.29
N SER A 18 -4.11 -14.88 9.81
CA SER A 18 -3.54 -14.44 11.09
C SER A 18 -3.06 -13.00 11.02
N LEU A 19 -2.26 -12.67 10.00
CA LEU A 19 -1.81 -11.29 9.78
C LEU A 19 -2.97 -10.35 9.46
N MET A 20 -4.00 -10.84 8.78
CA MET A 20 -5.22 -10.09 8.46
C MET A 20 -5.94 -9.61 9.72
N TRP A 21 -6.25 -10.50 10.66
CA TRP A 21 -6.97 -10.13 11.89
C TRP A 21 -6.13 -9.24 12.81
N ILE A 22 -4.82 -9.47 12.88
CA ILE A 22 -3.90 -8.57 13.60
C ILE A 22 -3.98 -7.16 13.00
N TYR A 23 -3.90 -7.05 11.67
CA TYR A 23 -3.97 -5.77 10.98
C TYR A 23 -5.32 -5.07 11.17
N VAL A 24 -6.43 -5.80 11.04
CA VAL A 24 -7.78 -5.25 11.25
C VAL A 24 -7.91 -4.73 12.68
N GLY A 25 -7.51 -5.51 13.68
CA GLY A 25 -7.55 -5.09 15.09
C GLY A 25 -6.72 -3.83 15.36
N LEU A 26 -5.49 -3.76 14.83
CA LEU A 26 -4.66 -2.56 14.95
C LEU A 26 -5.30 -1.34 14.29
N GLN A 27 -5.90 -1.50 13.10
CA GLN A 27 -6.56 -0.39 12.44
C GLN A 27 -7.84 0.06 13.15
N SER A 28 -8.63 -0.87 13.69
CA SER A 28 -9.81 -0.50 14.50
C SER A 28 -9.41 0.32 15.72
N ALA A 29 -8.28 0.00 16.37
CA ALA A 29 -7.74 0.81 17.45
C ALA A 29 -7.38 2.24 16.99
N ILE A 30 -6.75 2.39 15.83
CA ILE A 30 -6.43 3.69 15.23
C ILE A 30 -7.70 4.48 14.89
N ASP A 31 -8.70 3.82 14.29
CA ASP A 31 -9.95 4.46 13.90
C ASP A 31 -10.73 4.98 15.12
N MET A 32 -10.65 4.32 16.28
CA MET A 32 -11.22 4.82 17.54
C MET A 32 -10.60 6.15 17.98
N PHE A 33 -9.28 6.36 17.80
CA PHE A 33 -8.64 7.64 18.10
C PHE A 33 -9.17 8.76 17.20
N TYR A 34 -9.36 8.49 15.90
CA TYR A 34 -9.94 9.48 14.98
C TYR A 34 -11.43 9.74 15.27
N ALA A 35 -12.19 8.74 15.71
CA ALA A 35 -13.58 8.92 16.16
C ALA A 35 -13.65 9.85 17.38
N MET A 36 -12.76 9.65 18.35
CA MET A 36 -12.67 10.51 19.53
C MET A 36 -12.30 11.95 19.16
N ASP A 37 -11.36 12.14 18.24
CA ASP A 37 -10.98 13.48 17.74
C ASP A 37 -12.16 14.20 17.05
N ILE A 38 -12.94 13.49 16.21
CA ILE A 38 -14.17 14.03 15.60
C ILE A 38 -15.19 14.42 16.68
N PHE A 39 -15.37 13.58 17.71
CA PHE A 39 -16.29 13.87 18.80
C PHE A 39 -15.89 15.13 19.57
N ILE A 40 -14.61 15.25 19.97
CA ILE A 40 -14.08 16.42 20.68
C ILE A 40 -14.24 17.68 19.83
N PHE A 41 -13.90 17.61 18.54
CA PHE A 41 -14.04 18.73 17.60
C PHE A 41 -15.50 19.18 17.46
N SER A 42 -16.42 18.22 17.31
CA SER A 42 -17.86 18.48 17.20
C SER A 42 -18.45 19.10 18.47
N TRP A 43 -17.98 18.65 19.64
CA TRP A 43 -18.36 19.21 20.94
C TRP A 43 -17.89 20.66 21.09
N ARG A 44 -16.62 20.94 20.76
CA ARG A 44 -16.05 22.29 20.82
C ARG A 44 -16.83 23.30 19.97
N ILE A 45 -17.12 22.96 18.70
CA ILE A 45 -17.89 23.84 17.81
C ILE A 45 -19.31 24.04 18.33
N ARG A 46 -19.93 23.02 18.93
CA ARG A 46 -21.27 23.17 19.53
C ARG A 46 -21.26 24.14 20.71
N GLY A 47 -20.19 24.16 21.52
CA GLY A 47 -20.02 25.13 22.59
C GLY A 47 -19.84 26.58 22.10
N GLU A 48 -19.12 26.76 20.98
CA GLU A 48 -18.86 28.09 20.38
C GLU A 48 -20.09 28.68 19.66
N ARG A 49 -21.06 27.86 19.24
CA ARG A 49 -22.32 28.29 18.59
C ARG A 49 -23.25 29.14 19.47
N ASN A 50 -22.97 29.27 20.77
CA ASN A 50 -23.72 30.16 21.66
C ASN A 50 -23.37 31.65 21.46
N ALA A 51 -22.36 31.98 20.65
CA ALA A 51 -22.05 33.34 20.23
C ALA A 51 -22.83 33.73 18.96
N LYS A 52 -23.31 34.99 18.88
CA LYS A 52 -23.93 35.54 17.65
C LYS A 52 -22.92 35.53 16.50
N MET A 53 -23.03 34.57 15.60
CA MET A 53 -22.14 34.42 14.44
C MET A 53 -22.94 34.41 13.12
N THR A 54 -22.36 34.91 12.04
CA THR A 54 -22.99 34.92 10.71
C THR A 54 -22.99 33.52 10.08
N VAL A 55 -23.97 33.24 9.20
CA VAL A 55 -24.14 31.93 8.54
C VAL A 55 -22.87 31.48 7.80
N ASN A 56 -22.16 32.40 7.13
CA ASN A 56 -20.92 32.11 6.41
C ASN A 56 -19.77 31.73 7.34
N ALA A 57 -19.60 32.46 8.45
CA ALA A 57 -18.60 32.14 9.46
C ALA A 57 -18.89 30.79 10.12
N GLN A 58 -20.18 30.47 10.31
CA GLN A 58 -20.61 29.17 10.82
C GLN A 58 -20.25 28.05 9.85
N MET A 59 -20.54 28.19 8.55
CA MET A 59 -20.20 27.17 7.53
C MET A 59 -18.69 26.93 7.44
N LEU A 60 -17.88 27.99 7.49
CA LEU A 60 -16.41 27.89 7.42
C LEU A 60 -15.81 27.15 8.64
N GLN A 61 -16.42 27.29 9.82
CA GLN A 61 -15.99 26.61 11.04
C GLN A 61 -16.17 25.08 10.97
N TRP A 62 -17.13 24.59 10.17
CA TRP A 62 -17.37 23.15 9.97
C TRP A 62 -16.49 22.53 8.88
N LEU A 63 -15.87 23.32 8.00
CA LEU A 63 -15.08 22.81 6.86
C LEU A 63 -14.00 21.78 7.26
N PRO A 64 -13.26 21.92 8.39
CA PRO A 64 -12.27 20.93 8.81
C PRO A 64 -12.88 19.55 9.16
N ILE A 65 -14.19 19.45 9.38
CA ILE A 65 -14.84 18.17 9.70
C ILE A 65 -14.79 17.19 8.53
N ILE A 66 -14.84 17.68 7.29
CA ILE A 66 -14.85 16.84 6.08
C ILE A 66 -13.55 16.03 6.01
N HIS A 67 -12.42 16.70 6.22
CA HIS A 67 -11.11 16.07 6.27
C HIS A 67 -11.02 15.05 7.43
N ARG A 68 -11.52 15.38 8.62
CA ARG A 68 -11.52 14.45 9.77
C ARG A 68 -12.36 13.20 9.49
N ILE A 69 -13.53 13.36 8.87
CA ILE A 69 -14.39 12.24 8.44
C ILE A 69 -13.64 11.35 7.43
N TYR A 70 -12.96 11.95 6.45
CA TYR A 70 -12.12 11.20 5.51
C TYR A 70 -11.01 10.40 6.21
N LEU A 71 -10.35 10.97 7.21
CA LEU A 71 -9.35 10.26 8.01
C LEU A 71 -9.96 9.11 8.82
N PHE A 72 -11.19 9.24 9.31
CA PHE A 72 -11.87 8.21 10.10
C PHE A 72 -12.37 7.02 9.28
N LEU A 73 -12.74 7.22 8.01
CA LEU A 73 -13.30 6.17 7.15
C LEU A 73 -12.47 4.86 7.18
N PRO A 74 -13.06 3.67 7.40
CA PRO A 74 -12.33 2.40 7.50
C PRO A 74 -11.91 1.83 6.14
N ILE A 75 -11.34 2.65 5.24
CA ILE A 75 -10.94 2.22 3.88
C ILE A 75 -9.89 1.10 3.97
N SER A 76 -9.00 1.18 4.94
CA SER A 76 -7.95 0.18 5.17
C SER A 76 -8.52 -1.22 5.47
N GLN A 77 -9.59 -1.30 6.26
CA GLN A 77 -10.32 -2.53 6.56
C GLN A 77 -11.14 -2.97 5.35
N ALA A 78 -11.82 -2.05 4.67
CA ALA A 78 -12.59 -2.35 3.46
C ALA A 78 -11.72 -2.99 2.37
N VAL A 79 -10.52 -2.47 2.10
CA VAL A 79 -9.58 -3.05 1.13
C VAL A 79 -9.23 -4.50 1.48
N VAL A 80 -9.02 -4.79 2.77
CA VAL A 80 -8.68 -6.13 3.23
C VAL A 80 -9.85 -7.08 3.10
N LEU A 81 -11.04 -6.68 3.57
CA LEU A 81 -12.24 -7.51 3.52
C LEU A 81 -12.71 -7.77 2.09
N LEU A 82 -12.77 -6.73 1.23
CA LEU A 82 -13.15 -6.88 -0.17
C LEU A 82 -12.15 -7.77 -0.94
N GLY A 83 -10.86 -7.69 -0.60
CA GLY A 83 -9.84 -8.55 -1.19
C GLY A 83 -9.94 -10.00 -0.72
N TYR A 84 -10.21 -10.22 0.57
CA TYR A 84 -10.33 -11.55 1.16
C TYR A 84 -11.59 -12.30 0.69
N PHE A 85 -12.75 -11.63 0.71
CA PHE A 85 -14.01 -12.20 0.24
C PHE A 85 -14.19 -12.12 -1.28
N GLU A 86 -13.21 -11.53 -1.98
CA GLU A 86 -13.25 -11.27 -3.42
C GLU A 86 -14.48 -10.49 -3.92
N THR A 87 -15.18 -9.81 -3.02
CA THR A 87 -16.41 -9.08 -3.33
C THR A 87 -16.09 -7.80 -4.10
N ASN A 88 -16.65 -7.67 -5.31
CA ASN A 88 -16.51 -6.49 -6.16
C ASN A 88 -15.05 -6.08 -6.42
N GLN A 89 -14.38 -6.86 -7.28
CA GLN A 89 -12.98 -6.69 -7.65
C GLN A 89 -12.62 -5.29 -8.19
N VAL A 90 -13.59 -4.61 -8.83
CA VAL A 90 -13.39 -3.23 -9.31
C VAL A 90 -13.24 -2.28 -8.14
N LEU A 91 -14.16 -2.34 -7.17
CA LEU A 91 -14.10 -1.52 -5.97
C LEU A 91 -12.83 -1.80 -5.15
N TYR A 92 -12.49 -3.08 -4.97
CA TYR A 92 -11.25 -3.49 -4.31
C TYR A 92 -10.01 -2.81 -4.93
N LYS A 93 -9.88 -2.87 -6.27
CA LYS A 93 -8.73 -2.27 -6.98
C LYS A 93 -8.71 -0.75 -6.82
N VAL A 94 -9.85 -0.08 -6.98
CA VAL A 94 -9.96 1.39 -6.82
C VAL A 94 -9.60 1.82 -5.40
N LEU A 95 -10.12 1.13 -4.39
CA LEU A 95 -9.81 1.45 -3.00
C LEU A 95 -8.33 1.18 -2.67
N ARG A 96 -7.77 0.06 -3.13
CA ARG A 96 -6.38 -0.34 -2.86
C ARG A 96 -5.36 0.58 -3.53
N VAL A 97 -5.62 1.03 -4.76
CA VAL A 97 -4.66 1.82 -5.55
C VAL A 97 -4.81 3.32 -5.35
N SER A 98 -6.03 3.82 -5.11
CA SER A 98 -6.29 5.26 -5.02
C SER A 98 -6.58 5.71 -3.58
N PHE A 99 -7.67 5.22 -2.98
CA PHE A 99 -8.15 5.77 -1.70
C PHE A 99 -7.25 5.41 -0.51
N TYR A 100 -6.79 4.15 -0.44
CA TYR A 100 -5.95 3.70 0.67
C TYR A 100 -4.61 4.44 0.75
N PRO A 101 -3.83 4.61 -0.35
CA PRO A 101 -2.57 5.37 -0.31
C PRO A 101 -2.76 6.84 0.11
N ILE A 102 -3.82 7.50 -0.40
CA ILE A 102 -4.14 8.89 -0.05
C ILE A 102 -4.47 8.98 1.44
N GLN A 103 -5.36 8.13 1.93
CA GLN A 103 -5.75 8.14 3.33
C GLN A 103 -4.59 7.79 4.26
N TYR A 104 -3.78 6.79 3.91
CA TYR A 104 -2.60 6.41 4.66
C TYR A 104 -1.61 7.58 4.77
N THR A 105 -1.35 8.27 3.66
CA THR A 105 -0.46 9.43 3.61
C THR A 105 -1.00 10.60 4.44
N LEU A 106 -2.30 10.89 4.34
CA LEU A 106 -2.92 11.96 5.13
C LEU A 106 -2.92 11.64 6.63
N ARG A 107 -3.26 10.42 7.03
CA ARG A 107 -3.23 9.97 8.44
C ARG A 107 -1.84 10.19 9.03
N VAL A 108 -0.82 9.72 8.33
CA VAL A 108 0.59 9.95 8.67
C VAL A 108 0.88 11.44 8.81
N TYR A 109 0.60 12.23 7.77
CA TYR A 109 0.94 13.65 7.74
C TYR A 109 0.30 14.41 8.90
N CYS A 110 -0.97 14.12 9.22
CA CYS A 110 -1.67 14.72 10.34
C CYS A 110 -1.09 14.29 11.68
N THR A 111 -0.80 13.00 11.89
CA THR A 111 -0.19 12.52 13.15
C THR A 111 1.16 13.19 13.40
N PHE A 112 1.99 13.36 12.36
CA PHE A 112 3.28 14.05 12.50
C PHE A 112 3.14 15.57 12.59
N GLY A 113 2.21 16.17 11.85
CA GLY A 113 1.91 17.60 11.91
C GLY A 113 1.38 18.04 13.28
N LEU A 114 0.61 17.20 13.96
CA LEU A 114 0.15 17.44 15.33
C LEU A 114 1.31 17.38 16.34
N ASN A 115 2.34 16.58 16.06
CA ASN A 115 3.54 16.46 16.88
C ASN A 115 4.65 17.47 16.50
N LYS A 116 4.37 18.48 15.65
CA LYS A 116 5.32 19.55 15.30
C LYS A 116 5.65 20.51 16.44
N GLN A 117 5.19 20.28 17.67
CA GLN A 117 5.86 20.84 18.84
C GLN A 117 7.28 20.25 18.87
N ARG A 118 8.22 20.91 18.17
CA ARG A 118 9.65 20.59 18.21
C ARG A 118 10.02 20.67 19.69
N PRO A 119 10.31 19.53 20.34
CA PRO A 119 10.71 19.61 21.73
C PRO A 119 12.04 20.38 21.74
N ASN A 120 12.13 21.43 22.55
CA ASN A 120 13.38 22.15 22.75
C ASN A 120 14.28 21.25 23.60
N VAL A 121 15.05 20.36 22.96
CA VAL A 121 15.82 19.33 23.68
C VAL A 121 17.30 19.66 23.62
N GLU A 122 17.78 20.33 24.65
CA GLU A 122 19.18 20.75 24.83
C GLU A 122 20.15 19.60 25.16
N SER A 123 19.75 18.31 25.10
CA SER A 123 20.71 17.21 25.33
C SER A 123 20.43 15.89 24.59
N GLY A 124 21.51 15.18 24.26
CA GLY A 124 21.53 13.78 23.82
C GLY A 124 20.79 13.46 22.51
N ILE A 125 19.88 12.47 22.58
CA ILE A 125 19.08 11.93 21.46
C ILE A 125 18.20 13.00 20.82
N GLY A 126 17.80 14.03 21.58
CA GLY A 126 17.00 15.14 21.09
C GLY A 126 17.65 15.94 19.95
N ARG A 127 18.99 15.92 19.85
CA ARG A 127 19.73 16.62 18.77
C ARG A 127 19.55 15.97 17.39
N TRP A 128 19.30 14.66 17.36
CA TRP A 128 19.11 13.89 16.11
C TRP A 128 17.64 13.75 15.71
N LEU A 129 16.72 14.00 16.65
CA LEU A 129 15.29 13.86 16.45
C LEU A 129 14.76 14.73 15.28
N PRO A 130 15.15 16.01 15.12
CA PRO A 130 14.74 16.80 13.95
C PRO A 130 15.16 16.15 12.63
N ASN A 131 16.41 15.71 12.53
CA ASN A 131 16.95 15.09 11.32
C ASN A 131 16.20 13.80 10.96
N ILE A 132 15.82 13.01 11.97
CA ILE A 132 15.05 11.77 11.77
C ILE A 132 13.63 12.10 11.29
N LEU A 133 13.01 13.15 11.84
CA LEU A 133 11.69 13.61 11.43
C LEU A 133 11.68 14.17 9.99
N ASP A 134 12.79 14.77 9.54
CA ASP A 134 12.92 15.24 8.14
C ASP A 134 12.99 14.08 7.14
N CYS A 135 13.58 12.94 7.54
CA CYS A 135 13.67 11.73 6.69
C CYS A 135 12.40 10.89 6.68
N LEU A 136 11.50 11.12 7.62
CA LEU A 136 10.32 10.30 7.84
C LEU A 136 9.35 10.23 6.65
N PRO A 137 9.03 11.33 5.91
CA PRO A 137 8.24 11.23 4.69
C PRO A 137 8.85 10.25 3.69
N PHE A 138 10.18 10.22 3.59
CA PHE A 138 10.92 9.32 2.74
C PHE A 138 10.75 7.86 3.15
N ILE A 139 10.85 7.57 4.46
CA ILE A 139 10.64 6.23 5.03
C ILE A 139 9.22 5.74 4.75
N ILE A 140 8.23 6.61 4.97
CA ILE A 140 6.82 6.24 4.84
C ILE A 140 6.43 6.02 3.37
N ALA A 141 6.89 6.88 2.48
CA ALA A 141 6.71 6.67 1.05
C ALA A 141 7.39 5.37 0.59
N SER A 142 8.61 5.09 1.06
CA SER A 142 9.33 3.84 0.75
C SER A 142 8.53 2.61 1.18
N HIS A 143 7.92 2.64 2.36
CA HIS A 143 7.03 1.58 2.81
C HIS A 143 5.79 1.45 1.91
N LEU A 144 5.11 2.56 1.59
CA LEU A 144 3.88 2.57 0.81
C LEU A 144 4.10 2.06 -0.62
N PHE A 145 5.09 2.60 -1.33
CA PHE A 145 5.45 2.16 -2.69
C PHE A 145 5.94 0.72 -2.70
N GLY A 146 6.73 0.31 -1.71
CA GLY A 146 7.15 -1.08 -1.54
C GLY A 146 5.99 -2.04 -1.33
N ALA A 147 5.01 -1.66 -0.51
CA ALA A 147 3.82 -2.46 -0.23
C ALA A 147 2.91 -2.60 -1.45
N LEU A 148 2.72 -1.52 -2.21
CA LEU A 148 1.98 -1.52 -3.48
C LEU A 148 2.67 -2.43 -4.49
N TRP A 149 3.99 -2.31 -4.63
CA TRP A 149 4.79 -3.13 -5.52
C TRP A 149 4.70 -4.63 -5.18
N TYR A 150 4.73 -5.01 -3.90
CA TYR A 150 4.49 -6.40 -3.47
C TYR A 150 3.13 -6.91 -3.95
N GLY A 151 2.08 -6.16 -3.67
CA GLY A 151 0.73 -6.60 -4.01
C GLY A 151 0.56 -6.69 -5.53
N PHE A 152 1.10 -5.72 -6.29
CA PHE A 152 1.04 -5.76 -7.75
C PHE A 152 1.88 -6.91 -8.33
N ALA A 153 2.98 -7.30 -7.69
CA ALA A 153 3.74 -8.48 -8.10
C ALA A 153 2.88 -9.75 -7.97
N VAL A 154 2.15 -9.90 -6.87
CA VAL A 154 1.20 -11.01 -6.68
C VAL A 154 0.08 -10.97 -7.72
N ASP A 155 -0.55 -9.79 -7.93
CA ASP A 155 -1.60 -9.63 -8.94
C ASP A 155 -1.09 -9.97 -10.36
N ARG A 156 0.17 -9.61 -10.67
CA ARG A 156 0.81 -9.87 -11.96
C ARG A 156 1.07 -11.35 -12.18
N GLU A 157 1.48 -12.09 -11.16
CA GLU A 157 1.65 -13.55 -11.25
C GLU A 157 0.31 -14.27 -11.45
N ILE A 158 -0.73 -13.88 -10.70
CA ILE A 158 -2.09 -14.43 -10.86
C ILE A 158 -2.64 -14.11 -12.25
N HIS A 159 -2.41 -12.89 -12.77
CA HIS A 159 -2.83 -12.52 -14.11
C HIS A 159 -2.13 -13.38 -15.17
N CYS A 160 -0.83 -13.65 -15.04
CA CYS A 160 -0.14 -14.57 -15.93
C CYS A 160 -0.78 -15.97 -15.91
N TRP A 161 -1.08 -16.52 -14.73
CA TRP A 161 -1.72 -17.84 -14.63
C TRP A 161 -3.08 -17.88 -15.31
N ARG A 162 -3.89 -16.82 -15.15
CA ARG A 162 -5.18 -16.68 -15.85
C ARG A 162 -5.00 -16.66 -17.36
N GLU A 163 -4.14 -15.79 -17.89
CA GLU A 163 -3.87 -15.71 -19.34
C GLU A 163 -3.38 -17.06 -19.91
N ALA A 164 -2.43 -17.70 -19.24
CA ALA A 164 -1.92 -19.01 -19.66
C ALA A 164 -2.98 -20.12 -19.59
N SER A 165 -3.92 -20.04 -18.65
CA SER A 165 -5.06 -20.96 -18.59
C SER A 165 -6.08 -20.71 -19.68
N PHE A 166 -6.36 -19.45 -20.05
CA PHE A 166 -7.30 -19.11 -21.13
C PHE A 166 -6.86 -19.64 -22.49
N LEU A 167 -5.55 -19.75 -22.71
CA LEU A 167 -4.96 -20.31 -23.94
C LEU A 167 -5.04 -21.84 -24.00
N MET A 168 -5.51 -22.49 -22.93
CA MET A 168 -5.65 -23.94 -22.85
C MET A 168 -7.12 -24.38 -22.94
N PRO A 169 -7.39 -25.64 -23.34
CA PRO A 169 -8.76 -26.19 -23.37
C PRO A 169 -9.44 -26.28 -22.00
N CYS A 170 -8.71 -25.93 -20.93
CA CYS A 170 -9.18 -25.99 -19.57
C CYS A 170 -9.10 -24.60 -18.95
N HIS A 171 -10.24 -24.13 -18.49
CA HIS A 171 -10.39 -22.79 -17.98
C HIS A 171 -10.41 -22.84 -16.45
N ILE A 172 -9.30 -22.47 -15.81
CA ILE A 172 -9.22 -22.31 -14.36
C ILE A 172 -9.84 -20.96 -14.01
N SER A 173 -11.01 -20.99 -13.36
CA SER A 173 -11.72 -19.76 -12.98
C SER A 173 -11.16 -19.16 -11.68
N ASP A 174 -10.65 -20.01 -10.78
CA ASP A 174 -10.15 -19.60 -9.47
C ASP A 174 -8.80 -20.25 -9.10
N PHE A 175 -7.91 -19.41 -8.59
CA PHE A 175 -6.56 -19.76 -8.12
C PHE A 175 -6.44 -19.66 -6.59
N HIS A 176 -7.54 -19.54 -5.83
CA HIS A 176 -7.49 -19.52 -4.35
C HIS A 176 -7.24 -20.90 -3.76
N CYS A 177 -6.24 -21.10 -2.90
CA CYS A 177 -5.87 -22.45 -2.42
C CYS A 177 -6.97 -23.21 -1.64
N HIS A 178 -7.98 -22.53 -1.08
CA HIS A 178 -9.11 -23.17 -0.39
C HIS A 178 -10.27 -23.55 -1.31
N HIS A 179 -10.39 -22.89 -2.46
CA HIS A 179 -11.49 -23.05 -3.42
C HIS A 179 -11.02 -23.51 -4.79
N SER A 180 -9.70 -23.63 -5.00
CA SER A 180 -9.13 -23.82 -6.32
C SER A 180 -9.58 -25.14 -6.91
N ASP A 181 -9.98 -25.08 -8.19
CA ASP A 181 -10.18 -26.23 -9.07
C ASP A 181 -8.94 -27.16 -9.10
N VAL A 182 -7.79 -26.61 -8.70
CA VAL A 182 -6.49 -27.29 -8.57
C VAL A 182 -6.45 -28.29 -7.40
N THR A 183 -7.18 -28.04 -6.31
CA THR A 183 -7.21 -28.90 -5.11
C THR A 183 -8.41 -29.85 -5.06
N THR A 184 -9.49 -29.55 -5.79
CA THR A 184 -10.76 -30.29 -5.75
C THR A 184 -10.86 -31.44 -6.77
N GLY A 185 -9.80 -31.71 -7.53
CA GLY A 185 -9.73 -32.86 -8.45
C GLY A 185 -10.29 -32.60 -9.86
N VAL A 186 -10.59 -31.35 -10.22
CA VAL A 186 -11.02 -30.94 -11.58
C VAL A 186 -9.88 -31.04 -12.62
N LEU A 187 -8.67 -31.41 -12.18
CA LEU A 187 -7.45 -31.25 -12.96
C LEU A 187 -6.85 -32.56 -13.51
N ARG A 188 -7.68 -33.41 -14.13
CA ARG A 188 -7.17 -34.46 -15.06
C ARG A 188 -6.91 -33.92 -16.47
N THR A 189 -7.36 -32.71 -16.80
CA THR A 189 -7.36 -32.19 -18.19
C THR A 189 -6.42 -31.00 -18.40
N CYS A 190 -5.94 -30.33 -17.35
CA CYS A 190 -5.04 -29.18 -17.47
C CYS A 190 -3.57 -29.56 -17.35
N ASN A 191 -2.78 -29.15 -18.34
CA ASN A 191 -1.33 -29.22 -18.29
C ASN A 191 -0.76 -28.11 -17.39
N MET A 192 -0.73 -28.33 -16.07
CA MET A 192 -0.16 -27.36 -15.10
C MET A 192 1.30 -27.02 -15.40
N THR A 193 2.07 -27.97 -15.94
CA THR A 193 3.47 -27.75 -16.32
C THR A 193 3.60 -26.69 -17.41
N HIS A 194 2.64 -26.60 -18.34
CA HIS A 194 2.61 -25.54 -19.35
C HIS A 194 2.37 -24.16 -18.73
N ILE A 195 1.36 -24.03 -17.85
CA ILE A 195 1.07 -22.76 -17.16
C ILE A 195 2.28 -22.27 -16.37
N LYS A 196 2.94 -23.18 -15.62
CA LYS A 196 4.15 -22.85 -14.86
C LYS A 196 5.31 -22.40 -15.76
N ALA A 197 5.51 -23.06 -16.90
CA ALA A 197 6.56 -22.71 -17.85
C ALA A 197 6.29 -21.35 -18.53
N SER A 198 5.04 -21.07 -18.89
CA SER A 198 4.64 -19.79 -19.48
C SER A 198 4.78 -18.62 -18.48
N CYS A 199 4.61 -18.90 -17.19
CA CYS A 199 4.69 -17.91 -16.11
C CYS A 199 5.97 -17.99 -15.28
N ASP A 200 7.07 -18.52 -15.83
CA ASP A 200 8.35 -18.51 -15.13
C ASP A 200 8.95 -17.10 -15.14
N PRO A 201 9.11 -16.42 -13.98
CA PRO A 201 9.72 -15.11 -13.92
C PRO A 201 11.21 -15.10 -14.28
N LYS A 202 11.84 -16.24 -14.53
CA LYS A 202 13.19 -16.34 -15.09
C LYS A 202 13.21 -16.27 -16.60
N ASP A 203 12.14 -16.66 -17.27
CA ASP A 203 12.00 -16.52 -18.72
C ASP A 203 11.36 -15.17 -19.05
N LYS A 204 11.93 -14.41 -20.00
CA LYS A 204 11.32 -13.16 -20.50
C LYS A 204 10.45 -13.41 -21.75
N LYS A 205 10.54 -14.58 -22.38
CA LYS A 205 9.94 -14.85 -23.69
C LYS A 205 8.42 -15.04 -23.63
N ASN A 206 7.93 -15.65 -22.56
CA ASN A 206 6.53 -16.07 -22.48
C ASN A 206 5.63 -15.03 -21.81
N PHE A 207 6.13 -14.31 -20.81
CA PHE A 207 5.39 -13.27 -20.12
C PHE A 207 6.31 -12.19 -19.52
N GLU A 208 6.00 -10.93 -19.80
CA GLU A 208 6.79 -9.80 -19.29
C GLU A 208 6.32 -9.37 -17.90
N PHE A 209 7.09 -9.73 -16.87
CA PHE A 209 6.83 -9.31 -15.49
C PHE A 209 7.37 -7.90 -15.15
N GLY A 210 8.23 -7.33 -16.00
CA GLY A 210 8.80 -5.99 -15.81
C GLY A 210 9.36 -5.74 -14.41
N ILE A 211 8.95 -4.65 -13.75
CA ILE A 211 9.45 -4.23 -12.43
C ILE A 211 9.12 -5.24 -11.32
N PHE A 212 8.15 -6.14 -11.53
CA PHE A 212 7.75 -7.16 -10.57
C PHE A 212 8.62 -8.41 -10.64
N ARG A 213 9.39 -8.59 -11.71
CA ARG A 213 10.23 -9.77 -11.96
C ARG A 213 11.14 -10.09 -10.76
N TYR A 214 11.79 -9.08 -10.19
CA TYR A 214 12.67 -9.26 -9.04
C TYR A 214 11.93 -9.83 -7.82
N ALA A 215 10.69 -9.39 -7.55
CA ALA A 215 9.89 -9.91 -6.45
C ALA A 215 9.60 -11.40 -6.61
N LEU A 216 9.25 -11.81 -7.83
CA LEU A 216 8.86 -13.18 -8.14
C LEU A 216 10.06 -14.13 -8.18
N GLN A 217 11.24 -13.65 -8.58
CA GLN A 217 12.46 -14.46 -8.59
C GLN A 217 13.03 -14.68 -7.19
N SER A 218 12.93 -13.70 -6.31
CA SER A 218 13.53 -13.71 -4.96
C SER A 218 12.73 -14.54 -3.93
N ASN A 219 11.65 -15.21 -4.36
CA ASN A 219 10.83 -16.13 -3.57
C ASN A 219 10.16 -15.52 -2.32
N PHE A 220 10.27 -14.21 -2.04
CA PHE A 220 9.69 -13.68 -0.80
C PHE A 220 8.17 -13.50 -0.87
N THR A 221 7.59 -13.37 -2.08
CA THR A 221 6.14 -13.46 -2.31
C THR A 221 5.55 -14.84 -1.95
N ARG A 222 6.42 -15.85 -1.80
CA ARG A 222 6.09 -17.25 -1.49
C ARG A 222 6.28 -17.61 -0.01
N SER A 223 6.73 -16.65 0.80
CA SER A 223 7.04 -16.85 2.22
C SER A 223 5.92 -16.26 3.06
N ALA A 224 5.35 -17.00 4.02
CA ALA A 224 4.41 -16.43 4.99
C ALA A 224 5.11 -15.47 5.99
N PHE A 225 6.44 -15.57 6.15
CA PHE A 225 7.19 -14.76 7.11
C PHE A 225 7.16 -13.26 6.77
N PHE A 226 6.37 -12.50 7.54
CA PHE A 226 6.10 -11.08 7.33
C PHE A 226 7.35 -10.19 7.31
N PRO A 227 8.32 -10.28 8.24
CA PRO A 227 9.47 -9.38 8.26
C PRO A 227 10.28 -9.42 6.96
N ARG A 228 10.39 -10.59 6.33
CA ARG A 228 11.06 -10.74 5.05
C ARG A 228 10.32 -10.02 3.92
N LYS A 229 8.98 -10.13 3.86
CA LYS A 229 8.16 -9.38 2.89
C LYS A 229 8.34 -7.88 3.09
N PHE A 230 8.19 -7.42 4.34
CA PHE A 230 8.30 -6.02 4.71
C PHE A 230 9.65 -5.44 4.31
N LEU A 231 10.76 -6.07 4.72
CA LEU A 231 12.10 -5.53 4.47
C LEU A 231 12.47 -5.51 2.99
N GLN A 232 12.10 -6.55 2.23
CA GLN A 232 12.36 -6.59 0.79
C GLN A 232 11.56 -5.54 0.03
N SER A 233 10.28 -5.39 0.36
CA SER A 233 9.42 -4.36 -0.22
C SER A 233 9.87 -2.96 0.17
N PHE A 234 10.18 -2.74 1.45
CA PHE A 234 10.72 -1.48 1.94
C PHE A 234 12.02 -1.12 1.23
N TRP A 235 12.93 -2.08 1.08
CA TRP A 235 14.18 -1.89 0.35
C TRP A 235 13.95 -1.52 -1.12
N TRP A 236 13.02 -2.20 -1.80
CA TRP A 236 12.67 -1.86 -3.18
C TRP A 236 12.12 -0.43 -3.28
N GLY A 237 11.21 -0.04 -2.38
CA GLY A 237 10.64 1.31 -2.37
C GLY A 237 11.71 2.37 -2.09
N LEU A 238 12.53 2.14 -1.07
CA LEU A 238 13.63 3.03 -0.69
C LEU A 238 14.63 3.22 -1.82
N ARG A 239 15.06 2.12 -2.45
CA ARG A 239 16.02 2.15 -3.56
C ARG A 239 15.49 2.99 -4.72
N ASN A 240 14.26 2.74 -5.15
CA ASN A 240 13.72 3.39 -6.34
C ASN A 240 13.28 4.85 -6.08
N LEU A 241 12.79 5.19 -4.89
CA LEU A 241 12.52 6.59 -4.55
C LEU A 241 13.83 7.39 -4.44
N SER A 242 14.87 6.82 -3.83
CA SER A 242 16.18 7.47 -3.68
C SER A 242 16.91 7.67 -5.01
N SER A 243 16.63 6.81 -5.99
CA SER A 243 17.24 6.88 -7.33
C SER A 243 16.27 7.39 -8.39
N PHE A 244 15.17 8.04 -8.02
CA PHE A 244 14.16 8.57 -8.97
C PHE A 244 13.67 7.54 -10.01
N GLY A 245 13.65 6.27 -9.65
CA GLY A 245 13.24 5.17 -10.52
C GLY A 245 14.19 4.85 -11.68
N SER A 246 15.44 5.33 -11.68
CA SER A 246 16.38 5.16 -12.82
C SER A 246 16.64 3.70 -13.25
N ASN A 247 16.37 2.72 -12.39
CA ASN A 247 16.59 1.30 -12.67
C ASN A 247 15.27 0.51 -12.81
N LEU A 248 14.14 1.18 -13.07
CA LEU A 248 12.86 0.53 -13.31
C LEU A 248 12.75 0.09 -14.77
N GLU A 249 12.76 -1.23 -15.00
CA GLU A 249 12.55 -1.83 -16.32
C GLU A 249 11.08 -2.29 -16.42
N THR A 250 10.24 -1.51 -17.12
CA THR A 250 8.80 -1.78 -17.22
C THR A 250 8.45 -2.75 -18.34
N SER A 251 7.39 -3.53 -18.19
CA SER A 251 6.72 -4.17 -19.33
C SER A 251 5.85 -3.17 -20.12
N SER A 252 5.19 -3.65 -21.17
CA SER A 252 4.15 -2.89 -21.92
C SER A 252 2.85 -2.64 -21.13
N ASN A 253 2.76 -3.07 -19.87
CA ASN A 253 1.55 -2.89 -19.06
C ASN A 253 1.35 -1.42 -18.62
N MET A 254 0.20 -0.84 -18.97
CA MET A 254 -0.14 0.56 -18.67
C MET A 254 -0.12 0.89 -17.17
N LEU A 255 -0.67 0.02 -16.30
CA LEU A 255 -0.70 0.28 -14.86
C LEU A 255 0.71 0.26 -14.26
N GLU A 256 1.57 -0.63 -14.76
CA GLU A 256 2.98 -0.72 -14.36
C GLU A 256 3.77 0.54 -14.76
N ILE A 257 3.55 1.03 -15.99
CA ILE A 257 4.18 2.26 -16.48
C ILE A 257 3.73 3.46 -15.63
N CYS A 258 2.42 3.61 -15.38
CA CYS A 258 1.89 4.67 -14.52
C CYS A 258 2.47 4.60 -13.09
N PHE A 259 2.55 3.41 -12.51
CA PHE A 259 3.13 3.22 -11.18
C PHE A 259 4.63 3.57 -11.14
N SER A 260 5.37 3.27 -12.20
CA SER A 260 6.79 3.61 -12.32
C SER A 260 7.00 5.12 -12.45
N ILE A 261 6.19 5.80 -13.27
CA ILE A 261 6.19 7.28 -13.38
C ILE A 261 5.89 7.92 -12.02
N LEU A 262 4.86 7.45 -11.32
CA LEU A 262 4.51 7.95 -9.99
C LEU A 262 5.65 7.74 -8.99
N THR A 263 6.36 6.61 -9.06
CA THR A 263 7.54 6.33 -8.22
C THR A 263 8.65 7.34 -8.50
N SER A 264 8.97 7.60 -9.77
CA SER A 264 10.00 8.57 -10.16
C SER A 264 9.68 10.00 -9.72
N ILE A 265 8.45 10.47 -10.00
CA ILE A 265 8.00 11.82 -9.60
C ILE A 265 8.01 11.96 -8.09
N SER A 266 7.48 10.96 -7.36
CA SER A 266 7.44 10.99 -5.90
C SER A 266 8.85 11.03 -5.30
N GLY A 267 9.80 10.26 -5.85
CA GLY A 267 11.19 10.29 -5.43
C GLY A 267 11.80 11.69 -5.57
N LEU A 268 11.58 12.35 -6.72
CA LEU A 268 12.07 13.70 -6.96
C LEU A 268 11.45 14.72 -5.99
N VAL A 269 10.13 14.69 -5.82
CA VAL A 269 9.42 15.61 -4.91
C VAL A 269 9.89 15.42 -3.46
N LEU A 270 10.03 14.17 -3.00
CA LEU A 270 10.52 13.87 -1.65
C LEU A 270 11.94 14.36 -1.43
N PHE A 271 12.81 14.23 -2.43
CA PHE A 271 14.17 14.74 -2.35
C PHE A 271 14.20 16.27 -2.25
N LEU A 272 13.36 16.97 -3.01
CA LEU A 272 13.23 18.43 -2.92
C LEU A 272 12.68 18.88 -1.56
N ILE A 273 11.66 18.19 -1.03
CA ILE A 273 11.11 18.47 0.32
C ILE A 273 12.20 18.28 1.38
N TYR A 274 12.96 17.18 1.30
CA TYR A 274 14.06 16.93 2.22
C TYR A 274 15.13 18.01 2.13
N LEU A 275 15.56 18.40 0.94
CA LEU A 275 16.54 19.47 0.77
C LEU A 275 16.06 20.81 1.33
N ASN A 276 14.81 21.20 1.04
CA ASN A 276 14.25 22.45 1.55
C ASN A 276 14.24 22.47 3.09
N ALA A 277 13.83 21.36 3.72
CA ALA A 277 13.86 21.23 5.17
C ALA A 277 15.27 21.36 5.77
N ARG A 278 16.32 20.98 5.02
CA ARG A 278 17.72 21.12 5.46
C ARG A 278 18.29 22.51 5.21
N VAL A 279 17.94 23.14 4.10
CA VAL A 279 18.41 24.49 3.76
C VAL A 279 17.87 25.52 4.74
N GLU A 280 16.59 25.42 5.13
CA GLU A 280 15.96 26.32 6.10
C GLU A 280 16.62 26.25 7.50
N VAL A 281 17.27 25.14 7.85
CA VAL A 281 17.96 24.96 9.14
C VAL A 281 19.39 25.52 9.12
N GLY A 282 19.95 25.83 7.95
CA GLY A 282 21.32 26.37 7.81
C GLY A 282 21.41 27.90 7.77
N VAL A 283 20.29 28.61 7.87
CA VAL A 283 20.20 30.08 7.77
C VAL A 283 19.92 30.75 9.14
N ASP A 284 19.62 29.95 10.17
CA ASP A 284 19.45 30.38 11.57
C ASP A 284 20.70 30.06 12.41
#